data_AF-A0AAE0YHF7-F1
#
_entry.id   AF-A0AAE0YHF7-F1
#
_cell.length_a   1.000
_cell.length_b   1.000
_cell.length_c   1.000
_cell.angle_alpha   90.00
_cell.angle_beta   90.00
_cell.angle_gamma   90.00
#
_symmetry.space_group_name_H-M   'P 1'
#
loop_
_entity.id
_entity.type
_entity.pdbx_description
1 polymer ?
#
loop_
_entity_poly.entity_id
_entity_poly.type
_entity_poly.pdbx_seq_one_letter_code
_entity_poly.pdbx_strand_id
1 'polypeptide(L)'
;MAANSEFEKDLSNNIHSKTGEHIYINLESETVIEVRALSRKGSMPLGIFWVHVFQHPNNYPVYSYPYKTLYSGGREHELQLRVDGVTVTINLASGQLYIKGSHVLDWFVQRVPLLLQGYSSPHGKCGPRAIQPLFTSEEIKILASEREKRYKQYLEKWPPSVLESSGMEVMSAGEADPSHEPVDADSCLNGQDLEMYSPNADLLTGEETKELLTRLESGQSIPGVSLYRLWRSTLDLWFSDSQSRVFLVTPYIDSGRLIDLCELFLRHKLTACLDTLVVPLSSIHGKFAVVRREAIRRFPVQEQVLLEYKILGKVIFPVVDILNSFLAVVKDGKAHVLHSNADFNAACFVTTSVTAVHYSHMEEELFMKNYIDPILV
;
A
#
# COMPACT_ATOMS: atom_id res chain seq x y z
N MET A 1 -9.12 -17.20 27.08
CA MET A 1 -9.82 -16.24 27.96
C MET A 1 -8.86 -15.81 29.05
N ALA A 2 -8.07 -14.75 28.82
CA ALA A 2 -7.04 -14.28 29.74
C ALA A 2 -7.15 -12.76 29.87
N ALA A 3 -7.34 -12.32 31.13
CA ALA A 3 -7.12 -10.99 31.71
C ALA A 3 -7.30 -9.75 30.80
N ASN A 4 -8.43 -9.05 30.96
CA ASN A 4 -8.58 -7.63 30.59
C ASN A 4 -7.42 -6.86 31.24
N SER A 5 -6.53 -6.32 30.40
CA SER A 5 -5.40 -5.50 30.86
C SER A 5 -5.90 -4.28 31.65
N GLU A 6 -5.15 -3.85 32.67
CA GLU A 6 -5.47 -2.66 33.48
C GLU A 6 -5.75 -1.42 32.61
N PHE A 7 -4.99 -1.31 31.52
CA PHE A 7 -5.18 -0.33 30.45
C PHE A 7 -6.59 -0.34 29.83
N GLU A 8 -7.12 -1.50 29.43
CA GLU A 8 -8.45 -1.60 28.81
C GLU A 8 -9.56 -1.19 29.79
N LYS A 9 -9.39 -1.51 31.08
CA LYS A 9 -10.34 -1.10 32.13
C LYS A 9 -10.31 0.41 32.32
N ASP A 10 -9.13 1.01 32.42
CA ASP A 10 -8.96 2.45 32.59
C ASP A 10 -9.50 3.23 31.40
N LEU A 11 -9.22 2.76 30.18
CA LEU A 11 -9.73 3.34 28.94
C LEU A 11 -11.26 3.27 28.88
N SER A 12 -11.83 2.10 29.16
CA SER A 12 -13.28 1.89 29.17
C SER A 12 -13.98 2.73 30.24
N ASN A 13 -13.41 2.82 31.44
CA ASN A 13 -13.94 3.66 32.53
C ASN A 13 -13.89 5.15 32.18
N ASN A 14 -12.79 5.62 31.57
CA ASN A 14 -12.64 7.02 31.18
C ASN A 14 -13.68 7.40 30.12
N ILE A 15 -13.83 6.59 29.07
CA ILE A 15 -14.82 6.82 28.01
C ILE A 15 -16.22 6.77 28.59
N HIS A 16 -16.55 5.75 29.40
CA HIS A 16 -17.86 5.63 30.04
C HIS A 16 -18.20 6.85 30.91
N SER A 17 -17.22 7.39 31.65
CA SER A 17 -17.44 8.60 32.46
C SER A 17 -17.76 9.86 31.64
N LYS A 18 -17.38 9.88 30.35
CA LYS A 18 -17.55 11.04 29.45
C LYS A 18 -18.73 10.90 28.50
N THR A 19 -19.03 9.68 28.07
CA THR A 19 -20.05 9.40 27.04
C THR A 19 -21.23 8.58 27.57
N GLY A 20 -21.10 7.94 28.73
CA GLY A 20 -22.07 6.97 29.26
C GLY A 20 -22.02 5.60 28.55
N GLU A 21 -21.11 5.41 27.58
CA GLU A 21 -21.08 4.22 26.73
C GLU A 21 -20.00 3.24 27.20
N HIS A 22 -20.28 1.95 27.05
CA HIS A 22 -19.27 0.90 27.23
C HIS A 22 -18.68 0.51 25.88
N ILE A 23 -17.38 0.26 25.85
CA ILE A 23 -16.66 -0.08 24.63
C ILE A 23 -16.08 -1.49 24.67
N TYR A 24 -15.91 -2.05 23.48
CA TYR A 24 -15.13 -3.24 23.21
C TYR A 24 -13.90 -2.85 22.39
N ILE A 25 -12.74 -3.37 22.78
CA ILE A 25 -11.46 -3.13 22.11
C ILE A 25 -11.03 -4.46 21.48
N ASN A 26 -10.92 -4.48 20.17
CA ASN A 26 -10.36 -5.60 19.42
C ASN A 26 -8.87 -5.38 19.20
N LEU A 27 -8.05 -6.23 19.82
CA LEU A 27 -6.60 -6.27 19.69
C LEU A 27 -6.12 -7.53 18.95
N GLU A 28 -7.02 -8.29 18.31
CA GLU A 28 -6.69 -9.57 17.67
C GLU A 28 -5.77 -9.40 16.45
N SER A 29 -5.75 -8.22 15.82
CA SER A 29 -4.91 -7.93 14.66
C SER A 29 -3.69 -7.09 15.05
N GLU A 30 -2.50 -7.52 14.62
CA GLU A 30 -1.25 -6.78 14.84
C GLU A 30 -1.16 -5.47 14.04
N THR A 31 -2.04 -5.27 13.06
CA THR A 31 -1.98 -4.13 12.14
C THR A 31 -3.22 -3.24 12.18
N VAL A 32 -4.26 -3.67 12.90
CA VAL A 32 -5.52 -2.95 13.03
C VAL A 32 -6.03 -3.07 14.46
N ILE A 33 -6.37 -1.93 15.06
CA ILE A 33 -7.11 -1.87 16.32
C ILE A 33 -8.48 -1.29 16.05
N GLU A 34 -9.51 -1.98 16.53
CA GLU A 34 -10.90 -1.51 16.47
C GLU A 34 -11.41 -1.25 17.88
N VAL A 35 -11.91 -0.04 18.11
CA VAL A 35 -12.66 0.32 19.32
C VAL A 35 -14.09 0.61 18.91
N ARG A 36 -15.05 -0.10 19.50
CA ARG A 36 -16.47 0.03 19.15
C ARG A 36 -17.35 0.07 20.39
N ALA A 37 -18.54 0.65 20.26
CA ALA A 37 -19.55 0.54 21.30
C ALA A 37 -19.96 -0.93 21.48
N LEU A 38 -20.28 -1.32 22.72
CA LEU A 38 -20.90 -2.62 23.02
C LEU A 38 -22.35 -2.70 22.53
N SER A 39 -22.98 -1.56 22.22
CA SER A 39 -24.33 -1.53 21.67
C SER A 39 -24.37 -2.08 20.25
N ARG A 40 -25.36 -2.95 19.96
CA ARG A 40 -25.55 -3.54 18.61
C ARG A 40 -25.90 -2.51 17.53
N LYS A 41 -26.33 -1.30 17.91
CA LYS A 41 -26.74 -0.24 16.98
C LYS A 41 -25.64 0.81 16.75
N GLY A 42 -24.48 0.67 17.40
CA GLY A 42 -23.45 1.70 17.45
C GLY A 42 -23.81 2.88 18.36
N SER A 43 -22.93 3.87 18.45
CA SER A 43 -23.10 5.06 19.29
C SER A 43 -22.57 6.31 18.60
N MET A 44 -23.49 7.15 18.12
CA MET A 44 -23.14 8.48 17.59
C MET A 44 -22.43 9.36 18.64
N PRO A 45 -22.87 9.40 19.93
CA PRO A 45 -22.12 10.12 20.98
C PRO A 45 -20.66 9.69 21.10
N LEU A 46 -20.38 8.38 20.95
CA LEU A 46 -19.02 7.86 20.96
C LEU A 46 -18.21 8.33 19.74
N GLY A 47 -18.82 8.40 18.56
CA GLY A 47 -18.18 8.93 17.35
C GLY A 47 -17.83 10.41 17.48
N ILE A 48 -18.77 11.22 17.96
CA ILE A 48 -18.57 12.65 18.22
C ILE A 48 -17.47 12.86 19.28
N PHE A 49 -17.47 12.05 20.34
CA PHE A 49 -16.44 12.06 21.36
C PHE A 49 -15.05 11.85 20.75
N TRP A 50 -14.87 10.83 19.90
CA TRP A 50 -13.57 10.60 19.25
C TRP A 50 -13.15 11.77 18.38
N VAL A 51 -14.06 12.38 17.62
CA VAL A 51 -13.73 13.57 16.82
C VAL A 51 -13.21 14.69 17.71
N HIS A 52 -13.89 14.98 18.84
CA HIS A 52 -13.45 16.03 19.76
C HIS A 52 -12.13 15.70 20.46
N VAL A 53 -11.89 14.44 20.82
CA VAL A 53 -10.59 14.00 21.37
C VAL A 53 -9.49 14.27 20.34
N PHE A 54 -9.64 13.80 19.10
CA PHE A 54 -8.59 13.94 18.11
C PHE A 54 -8.38 15.40 17.70
N GLN A 55 -9.44 16.16 17.44
CA GLN A 55 -9.38 17.55 16.97
C GLN A 55 -9.07 18.57 18.07
N HIS A 56 -8.93 18.13 19.32
CA HIS A 56 -8.66 19.03 20.43
C HIS A 56 -7.37 19.85 20.18
N PRO A 57 -7.31 21.14 20.56
CA PRO A 57 -6.13 21.98 20.36
C PRO A 57 -4.82 21.42 20.94
N ASN A 58 -4.91 20.60 21.99
CA ASN A 58 -3.75 19.97 22.63
C ASN A 58 -3.32 18.65 21.96
N ASN A 59 -4.08 18.18 20.97
CA ASN A 59 -3.90 16.90 20.28
C ASN A 59 -3.58 17.14 18.80
N TYR A 60 -4.53 16.88 17.89
CA TYR A 60 -4.37 17.09 16.45
C TYR A 60 -5.34 18.17 15.95
N PRO A 61 -5.07 19.46 16.21
CA PRO A 61 -5.98 20.51 15.80
C PRO A 61 -6.20 20.57 14.28
N VAL A 62 -7.42 20.90 13.87
CA VAL A 62 -7.84 20.98 12.47
C VAL A 62 -6.99 21.97 11.65
N TYR A 63 -6.43 23.00 12.28
CA TYR A 63 -5.56 23.98 11.61
C TYR A 63 -4.13 23.47 11.35
N SER A 64 -3.71 22.38 12.00
CA SER A 64 -2.36 21.80 11.85
C SER A 64 -2.35 20.42 11.19
N TYR A 65 -3.49 19.73 11.13
CA TYR A 65 -3.56 18.36 10.64
C TYR A 65 -4.67 18.19 9.59
N PRO A 66 -4.38 17.54 8.44
CA PRO A 66 -5.34 17.38 7.36
C PRO A 66 -6.33 16.25 7.70
N TYR A 67 -7.55 16.63 8.08
CA TYR A 67 -8.68 15.71 8.24
C TYR A 67 -9.39 15.50 6.89
N LYS A 68 -9.76 14.25 6.59
CA LYS A 68 -10.56 13.91 5.41
C LYS A 68 -11.93 13.39 5.86
N THR A 69 -13.00 14.02 5.36
CA THR A 69 -14.37 13.50 5.50
C THR A 69 -14.67 12.56 4.33
N LEU A 70 -14.98 11.31 4.64
CA LEU A 70 -15.37 10.30 3.66
C LEU A 70 -16.90 10.12 3.74
N TYR A 71 -17.57 10.30 2.60
CA TYR A 71 -19.00 10.02 2.45
C TYR A 71 -19.15 8.64 1.81
N SER A 72 -19.56 7.65 2.60
CA SER A 72 -19.98 6.35 2.05
C SER A 72 -21.47 6.41 1.71
N GLY A 73 -21.79 6.04 0.46
CA GLY A 73 -23.10 6.19 -0.17
C GLY A 73 -24.28 5.88 0.76
N GLY A 74 -24.89 6.94 1.30
CA GLY A 74 -26.24 6.92 1.82
C GLY A 74 -26.45 7.23 3.30
N ARG A 75 -25.45 7.17 4.20
CA ARG A 75 -25.66 7.55 5.63
C ARG A 75 -24.44 7.56 6.57
N GLU A 76 -23.25 7.12 6.16
CA GLU A 76 -22.12 7.01 7.09
C GLU A 76 -21.08 8.11 6.85
N HIS A 77 -20.95 8.99 7.85
CA HIS A 77 -19.93 10.03 7.88
C HIS A 77 -18.68 9.48 8.58
N GLU A 78 -17.62 9.24 7.81
CA GLU A 78 -16.34 8.83 8.36
C GLU A 78 -15.36 10.00 8.35
N LEU A 79 -14.63 10.17 9.45
CA LEU A 79 -13.55 11.14 9.58
C LEU A 79 -12.21 10.40 9.63
N GLN A 80 -11.29 10.73 8.74
CA GLN A 80 -9.97 10.11 8.67
C GLN A 80 -8.85 11.12 8.95
N LEU A 81 -7.85 10.66 9.71
CA LEU A 81 -6.63 11.37 10.07
C LEU A 81 -5.42 10.44 9.86
N ARG A 82 -4.35 10.94 9.25
CA ARG A 82 -3.06 10.22 9.17
C ARG A 82 -2.02 10.94 10.01
N VAL A 83 -1.50 10.28 11.03
CA VAL A 83 -0.54 10.84 11.99
C VAL A 83 0.39 9.74 12.48
N ASP A 84 1.65 10.08 12.79
CA ASP A 84 2.62 9.17 13.42
C ASP A 84 2.76 7.79 12.75
N GLY A 85 2.62 7.72 11.42
CA GLY A 85 2.68 6.47 10.66
C GLY A 85 1.48 5.53 10.85
N VAL A 86 0.40 6.00 11.49
CA VAL A 86 -0.88 5.29 11.59
C VAL A 86 -2.00 6.07 10.88
N THR A 87 -3.01 5.34 10.43
CA THR A 87 -4.26 5.91 9.91
C THR A 87 -5.36 5.69 10.93
N VAL A 88 -5.95 6.78 11.41
CA VAL A 88 -7.09 6.80 12.31
C VAL A 88 -8.35 7.10 11.50
N THR A 89 -9.38 6.27 11.62
CA THR A 89 -10.67 6.46 10.99
C THR A 89 -11.77 6.39 12.05
N ILE A 90 -12.66 7.37 12.08
CA ILE A 90 -13.78 7.46 13.02
C ILE A 90 -15.07 7.40 12.23
N ASN A 91 -15.91 6.40 12.48
CA ASN A 91 -17.27 6.35 11.94
C ASN A 91 -18.22 7.07 12.91
N LEU A 92 -18.78 8.20 12.49
CA LEU A 92 -19.65 9.03 13.32
C LEU A 92 -21.00 8.39 13.62
N ALA A 93 -21.50 7.51 12.73
CA ALA A 93 -22.80 6.87 12.90
C ALA A 93 -22.72 5.69 13.87
N SER A 94 -21.69 4.85 13.73
CA SER A 94 -21.51 3.66 14.58
C SER A 94 -20.67 3.93 15.84
N GLY A 95 -19.94 5.04 15.88
CA GLY A 95 -18.99 5.35 16.97
C GLY A 95 -17.72 4.51 16.94
N GLN A 96 -17.47 3.79 15.85
CA GLN A 96 -16.30 2.94 15.69
C GLN A 96 -15.04 3.76 15.38
N LEU A 97 -13.97 3.46 16.10
CA LEU A 97 -12.63 3.97 15.87
C LEU A 97 -11.76 2.83 15.32
N TYR A 98 -11.25 3.01 14.11
CA TYR A 98 -10.28 2.13 13.49
C TYR A 98 -8.92 2.80 13.47
N ILE A 99 -7.89 2.09 13.90
CA ILE A 99 -6.51 2.54 13.79
C ILE A 99 -5.76 1.47 13.03
N LYS A 100 -5.07 1.87 11.96
CA LYS A 100 -4.32 0.95 11.09
C LYS A 100 -2.88 1.41 10.94
N GLY A 101 -1.92 0.51 11.09
CA GLY A 101 -0.50 0.79 10.90
C GLY A 101 0.41 -0.36 11.31
N SER A 102 1.68 -0.27 10.95
CA SER A 102 2.71 -1.31 11.21
C SER A 102 3.10 -1.46 12.68
N HIS A 103 2.90 -0.40 13.48
CA HIS A 103 3.21 -0.29 14.91
C HIS A 103 1.98 0.16 15.72
N VAL A 104 0.79 -0.26 15.26
CA VAL A 104 -0.49 0.27 15.78
C VAL A 104 -0.73 -0.05 17.25
N LEU A 105 -0.27 -1.21 17.72
CA LEU A 105 -0.45 -1.63 19.11
C LEU A 105 0.35 -0.75 20.07
N ASP A 106 1.63 -0.54 19.77
CA ASP A 106 2.52 0.32 20.57
C ASP A 106 2.02 1.77 20.54
N TRP A 107 1.62 2.25 19.36
CA TRP A 107 1.02 3.57 19.22
C TRP A 107 -0.25 3.70 20.06
N PHE A 108 -1.15 2.72 20.01
CA PHE A 108 -2.43 2.76 20.72
C PHE A 108 -2.25 2.80 22.23
N VAL A 109 -1.42 1.91 22.78
CA VAL A 109 -1.19 1.83 24.23
C VAL A 109 -0.50 3.09 24.76
N GLN A 110 0.44 3.67 24.00
CA GLN A 110 1.22 4.83 24.46
C GLN A 110 0.52 6.17 24.19
N ARG A 111 -0.18 6.32 23.05
CA ARG A 111 -0.75 7.60 22.62
C ARG A 111 -2.17 7.83 23.09
N VAL A 112 -3.04 6.83 23.09
CA VAL A 112 -4.46 7.04 23.45
C VAL A 112 -4.65 7.61 24.85
N PRO A 113 -3.93 7.16 25.90
CA PRO A 113 -3.99 7.79 27.22
C PRO A 113 -3.60 9.26 27.20
N LEU A 114 -2.56 9.61 26.42
CA LEU A 114 -2.08 10.99 26.30
C LEU A 114 -3.09 11.88 25.57
N LEU A 115 -3.76 11.35 24.55
CA LEU A 115 -4.83 12.07 23.83
C LEU A 115 -6.02 12.36 24.75
N LEU A 116 -6.42 11.39 25.56
CA LEU A 116 -7.50 11.57 26.53
C LEU A 116 -7.13 12.57 27.65
N GLN A 117 -5.87 12.54 28.09
CA GLN A 117 -5.35 13.52 29.04
C GLN A 117 -5.31 14.94 28.42
N GLY A 118 -4.86 15.05 27.16
CA GLY A 118 -4.81 16.30 26.41
C GLY A 118 -6.19 16.91 26.18
N TYR A 119 -7.19 16.06 25.92
CA TYR A 119 -8.60 16.44 25.81
C TYR A 119 -9.20 16.89 27.15
N SER A 120 -8.80 16.28 28.26
CA SER A 120 -9.29 16.64 29.60
C SER A 120 -8.59 17.88 30.20
N SER A 121 -7.53 18.39 29.56
CA SER A 121 -6.73 19.52 30.05
C SER A 121 -7.23 20.87 29.51
N PRO A 122 -7.16 21.96 30.30
CA PRO A 122 -7.57 23.30 29.84
C PRO A 122 -6.82 23.75 28.59
N HIS A 123 -7.50 24.44 27.67
CA HIS A 123 -6.92 24.94 26.43
C HIS A 123 -5.65 25.76 26.67
N GLY A 124 -4.57 25.44 25.94
CA GLY A 124 -3.33 26.23 25.91
C GLY A 124 -2.37 26.05 27.09
N LYS A 125 -2.67 25.21 28.08
CA LYS A 125 -1.72 24.91 29.18
C LYS A 125 -0.66 23.88 28.81
N CYS A 126 -0.98 22.96 27.91
CA CYS A 126 0.01 22.27 27.09
C CYS A 126 -0.01 23.00 25.75
N GLY A 127 1.12 23.54 25.28
CA GLY A 127 1.21 23.93 23.87
C GLY A 127 0.84 22.74 22.97
N PRO A 128 0.64 22.92 21.64
CA PRO A 128 0.59 21.78 20.74
C PRO A 128 1.84 20.97 21.06
N ARG A 129 1.69 19.80 21.73
CA ARG A 129 2.84 19.08 22.27
C ARG A 129 3.72 18.88 21.05
N ALA A 130 4.90 19.49 21.02
CA ALA A 130 5.84 19.29 19.94
C ALA A 130 6.02 17.77 19.88
N ILE A 131 5.38 17.14 18.89
CA ILE A 131 5.29 15.69 18.82
C ILE A 131 6.68 15.28 18.37
N GLN A 132 7.56 15.10 19.34
CA GLN A 132 8.83 14.45 19.09
C GLN A 132 8.50 13.06 18.53
N PRO A 133 9.20 12.65 17.46
CA PRO A 133 9.08 11.28 16.97
C PRO A 133 9.30 10.33 18.16
N LEU A 134 8.35 9.42 18.38
CA LEU A 134 8.35 8.49 19.52
C LEU A 134 9.60 7.62 19.60
N PHE A 135 10.23 7.43 18.45
CA PHE A 135 11.42 6.64 18.29
C PHE A 135 12.35 7.41 17.35
N THR A 136 13.61 7.50 17.73
CA THR A 136 14.68 7.85 16.82
C THR A 136 14.74 6.84 15.68
N SER A 137 15.29 7.22 14.53
CA SER A 137 15.48 6.30 13.40
C SER A 137 16.28 5.05 13.78
N GLU A 138 17.12 5.14 14.83
CA GLU A 138 17.84 4.03 15.43
C GLU A 138 16.94 3.12 16.27
N GLU A 139 16.05 3.64 17.10
CA GLU A 139 15.10 2.84 17.87
C GLU A 139 14.09 2.10 16.98
N ILE A 140 13.67 2.71 15.86
CA ILE A 140 12.85 2.04 14.84
C ILE A 140 13.61 0.87 14.21
N LYS A 141 14.91 1.05 13.91
CA LYS A 141 15.77 -0.02 13.40
C LYS A 141 16.00 -1.11 14.43
N ILE A 142 16.16 -0.76 15.71
CA ILE A 142 16.32 -1.73 16.81
C ILE A 142 15.05 -2.56 16.97
N LEU A 143 13.87 -1.92 17.03
CA LEU A 143 12.58 -2.61 17.13
C LEU A 143 12.31 -3.49 15.90
N ALA A 144 12.64 -3.03 14.70
CA ALA A 144 12.57 -3.83 13.48
C ALA A 144 13.51 -5.04 13.54
N SER A 145 14.74 -4.86 14.04
CA SER A 145 15.74 -5.93 14.18
C SER A 145 15.40 -6.94 15.28
N GLU A 146 14.79 -6.49 16.39
CA GLU A 146 14.29 -7.38 17.44
C GLU A 146 13.07 -8.17 16.98
N ARG A 147 12.18 -7.54 16.20
CA ARG A 147 11.05 -8.23 15.55
C ARG A 147 11.54 -9.26 14.55
N GLU A 148 12.56 -8.94 13.74
CA GLU A 148 13.19 -9.87 12.81
C GLU A 148 13.91 -11.03 13.54
N LYS A 149 14.60 -10.76 14.66
CA LYS A 149 15.21 -11.79 15.51
C LYS A 149 14.17 -12.70 16.15
N ARG A 150 13.07 -12.16 16.67
CA ARG A 150 11.95 -12.97 17.19
C ARG A 150 11.30 -13.81 16.09
N TYR A 151 11.18 -13.27 14.88
CA TYR A 151 10.65 -13.98 13.72
C TYR A 151 11.58 -15.11 13.25
N LYS A 152 12.90 -14.89 13.24
CA LYS A 152 13.91 -15.93 12.96
C LYS A 152 13.91 -17.05 14.01
N GLN A 153 13.81 -16.70 15.30
CA GLN A 153 13.65 -17.70 16.36
C GLN A 153 12.34 -18.50 16.26
N TYR A 154 11.30 -17.94 15.64
CA TYR A 154 10.05 -18.65 15.35
C TYR A 154 10.18 -19.62 14.17
N LEU A 155 10.96 -19.27 13.13
CA LEU A 155 11.25 -20.13 11.98
C LEU A 155 12.20 -21.29 12.32
N GLU A 156 13.19 -21.07 13.19
CA GLU A 156 14.17 -22.09 13.59
C GLU A 156 13.59 -23.22 14.47
N LYS A 157 12.37 -23.06 14.99
CA LYS A 157 11.67 -24.11 15.77
C LYS A 157 10.83 -25.06 14.91
N TRP A 158 10.85 -24.91 13.59
CA TRP A 158 10.13 -25.81 12.70
C TRP A 158 10.96 -27.06 12.41
N PRO A 159 10.36 -28.26 12.48
CA PRO A 159 11.10 -29.49 12.29
C PRO A 159 11.64 -29.56 10.84
N PRO A 160 12.86 -30.09 10.62
CA PRO A 160 13.52 -30.12 9.31
C PRO A 160 12.70 -30.81 8.20
N SER A 161 11.74 -31.65 8.58
CA SER A 161 10.82 -32.35 7.68
C SER A 161 9.85 -31.43 6.91
N VAL A 162 9.76 -30.13 7.24
CA VAL A 162 8.97 -29.14 6.49
C VAL A 162 9.82 -28.39 5.45
N LEU A 163 11.15 -28.47 5.54
CA LEU A 163 12.08 -27.69 4.72
C LEU A 163 12.70 -28.46 3.54
N GLU A 164 12.50 -29.78 3.45
CA GLU A 164 12.95 -30.57 2.29
C GLU A 164 11.76 -30.94 1.40
N SER A 165 11.62 -30.19 0.32
CA SER A 165 10.55 -30.30 -0.66
C SER A 165 10.66 -31.56 -1.51
N SER A 166 9.78 -32.54 -1.26
CA SER A 166 9.31 -33.51 -2.27
C SER A 166 8.05 -34.24 -1.77
N GLY A 167 6.89 -33.83 -2.28
CA GLY A 167 5.62 -34.55 -2.13
C GLY A 167 4.78 -34.19 -0.90
N MET A 168 3.88 -33.23 -1.03
CA MET A 168 2.64 -33.21 -0.24
C MET A 168 1.46 -33.00 -1.19
N GLU A 169 0.93 -34.10 -1.68
CA GLU A 169 -0.52 -34.25 -1.82
C GLU A 169 -1.18 -34.16 -0.43
N VAL A 170 -2.50 -33.90 -0.47
CA VAL A 170 -3.49 -33.98 0.61
C VAL A 170 -3.52 -32.70 1.48
N MET A 171 -4.63 -31.95 1.54
CA MET A 171 -6.00 -32.42 1.84
C MET A 171 -7.07 -31.80 0.94
N SER A 172 -7.76 -32.67 0.23
CA SER A 172 -9.14 -32.46 -0.25
C SER A 172 -10.07 -32.32 0.95
N ALA A 173 -10.81 -31.20 1.02
CA ALA A 173 -11.93 -31.05 1.93
C ALA A 173 -13.11 -30.46 1.16
N GLY A 174 -14.16 -31.28 1.00
CA GLY A 174 -15.53 -30.82 0.80
C GLY A 174 -16.08 -31.02 -0.60
N GLU A 175 -16.67 -32.18 -0.84
CA GLU A 175 -17.77 -32.32 -1.79
C GLU A 175 -18.85 -31.28 -1.47
N ALA A 176 -19.03 -30.32 -2.37
CA ALA A 176 -20.24 -29.53 -2.49
C ALA A 176 -20.52 -29.41 -3.99
N ASP A 177 -21.47 -30.22 -4.44
CA ASP A 177 -22.12 -30.09 -5.74
C ASP A 177 -22.95 -28.79 -5.76
N PRO A 178 -22.74 -27.92 -6.75
CA PRO A 178 -23.91 -27.35 -7.39
C PRO A 178 -23.74 -27.37 -8.92
N SER A 179 -24.42 -28.34 -9.54
CA SER A 179 -25.22 -28.16 -10.76
C SER A 179 -24.63 -27.26 -11.85
N HIS A 180 -24.15 -27.93 -12.91
CA HIS A 180 -24.00 -27.36 -14.24
C HIS A 180 -25.25 -26.59 -14.69
N GLU A 181 -25.09 -25.30 -14.99
CA GLU A 181 -25.91 -24.68 -16.05
C GLU A 181 -25.32 -25.10 -17.41
N PRO A 182 -26.15 -25.56 -18.36
CA PRO A 182 -25.67 -25.93 -19.68
C PRO A 182 -25.28 -24.68 -20.46
N VAL A 183 -24.07 -24.70 -21.00
CA VAL A 183 -23.61 -23.77 -22.03
C VAL A 183 -24.51 -23.96 -23.25
N ASP A 184 -25.27 -22.93 -23.59
CA ASP A 184 -26.07 -22.89 -24.82
C ASP A 184 -25.12 -22.81 -26.01
N ALA A 185 -25.05 -23.88 -26.79
CA ALA A 185 -24.11 -24.07 -27.89
C ALA A 185 -24.46 -23.28 -29.16
N ASP A 186 -25.58 -22.53 -29.17
CA ASP A 186 -26.12 -21.93 -30.40
C ASP A 186 -26.40 -20.42 -30.34
N SER A 187 -25.98 -19.68 -29.30
CA SER A 187 -26.16 -18.22 -29.30
C SER A 187 -24.92 -17.43 -29.75
N CYS A 188 -24.79 -17.38 -31.08
CA CYS A 188 -24.29 -16.23 -31.84
C CYS A 188 -22.78 -15.91 -31.81
N LEU A 189 -22.00 -16.76 -32.50
CA LEU A 189 -20.97 -16.23 -33.40
C LEU A 189 -21.65 -15.67 -34.65
N ASN A 190 -21.54 -14.36 -34.87
CA ASN A 190 -21.42 -13.77 -36.19
C ASN A 190 -21.05 -12.29 -36.05
N GLY A 191 -19.75 -12.05 -36.18
CA GLY A 191 -19.08 -10.76 -36.06
C GLY A 191 -17.60 -10.97 -35.81
N GLN A 192 -16.93 -11.63 -36.76
CA GLN A 192 -15.48 -11.44 -36.91
C GLN A 192 -15.20 -9.96 -37.21
N ASP A 193 -14.01 -9.51 -36.80
CA ASP A 193 -13.43 -8.16 -36.84
C ASP A 193 -13.48 -7.46 -35.46
N LEU A 194 -12.39 -7.31 -34.70
CA LEU A 194 -10.97 -7.29 -35.03
C LEU A 194 -10.15 -8.09 -34.03
N GLU A 195 -9.15 -8.79 -34.56
CA GLU A 195 -7.89 -9.03 -33.90
C GLU A 195 -7.33 -7.71 -33.32
N MET A 196 -7.65 -7.39 -32.06
CA MET A 196 -6.80 -6.49 -31.29
C MET A 196 -5.58 -7.29 -30.83
N TYR A 197 -4.68 -7.46 -31.80
CA TYR A 197 -3.22 -7.54 -31.65
C TYR A 197 -2.79 -7.45 -30.18
N SER A 198 -2.41 -8.59 -29.60
CA SER A 198 -1.58 -8.63 -28.40
C SER A 198 -0.16 -8.30 -28.86
N PRO A 199 0.34 -7.05 -28.72
CA PRO A 199 1.60 -6.69 -29.33
C PRO A 199 2.72 -7.12 -28.37
N ASN A 200 3.32 -8.25 -28.71
CA ASN A 200 4.58 -8.83 -28.21
C ASN A 200 4.51 -9.52 -26.84
N ALA A 201 4.22 -10.83 -26.89
CA ALA A 201 4.31 -11.77 -25.77
C ALA A 201 5.75 -11.97 -25.24
N ASP A 202 6.79 -11.61 -26.00
CA ASP A 202 8.17 -11.91 -25.64
C ASP A 202 8.91 -10.68 -25.08
N LEU A 203 9.42 -10.83 -23.85
CA LEU A 203 10.41 -9.92 -23.29
C LEU A 203 11.63 -9.87 -24.21
N LEU A 204 12.15 -8.66 -24.44
CA LEU A 204 13.48 -8.46 -25.01
C LEU A 204 14.53 -9.14 -24.12
N THR A 205 15.59 -9.64 -24.74
CA THR A 205 16.77 -10.12 -24.01
C THR A 205 17.44 -8.97 -23.25
N GLY A 206 18.27 -9.29 -22.25
CA GLY A 206 18.98 -8.28 -21.48
C GLY A 206 19.92 -7.41 -22.32
N GLU A 207 20.48 -7.94 -23.41
CA GLU A 207 21.35 -7.21 -24.34
C GLU A 207 20.54 -6.25 -25.22
N GLU A 208 19.46 -6.73 -25.84
CA GLU A 208 18.54 -5.91 -26.64
C GLU A 208 17.94 -4.77 -25.81
N THR A 209 17.58 -5.05 -24.54
CA THR A 209 17.05 -4.05 -23.62
C THR A 209 18.07 -2.95 -23.36
N LYS A 210 19.34 -3.30 -23.09
CA LYS A 210 20.42 -2.32 -22.86
C LYS A 210 20.71 -1.49 -24.11
N GLU A 211 20.71 -2.12 -25.29
CA GLU A 211 20.91 -1.42 -26.56
C GLU A 211 19.80 -0.39 -26.80
N LEU A 212 18.54 -0.77 -26.57
CA LEU A 212 17.41 0.14 -26.70
C LEU A 212 17.47 1.28 -25.68
N LEU A 213 17.79 1.01 -24.41
CA LEU A 213 17.97 2.07 -23.40
C LEU A 213 19.06 3.07 -23.81
N THR A 214 20.18 2.59 -24.35
CA THR A 214 21.28 3.46 -24.83
C THR A 214 20.82 4.35 -25.98
N ARG A 215 20.00 3.82 -26.90
CA ARG A 215 19.43 4.61 -28.02
C ARG A 215 18.46 5.70 -27.54
N LEU A 216 17.87 5.55 -26.35
CA LEU A 216 16.92 6.50 -25.78
C LEU A 216 17.58 7.66 -25.03
N GLU A 217 18.92 7.69 -24.93
CA GLU A 217 19.66 8.81 -24.31
C GLU A 217 19.48 10.13 -25.07
N SER A 218 19.26 10.08 -26.38
CA SER A 218 18.94 11.28 -27.17
C SER A 218 17.47 11.72 -27.06
N GLY A 219 16.64 10.93 -26.37
CA GLY A 219 15.18 11.04 -26.41
C GLY A 219 14.61 10.54 -27.74
N GLN A 220 13.54 9.74 -27.67
CA GLN A 220 12.84 9.25 -28.87
C GLN A 220 11.34 9.19 -28.64
N SER A 221 10.62 9.23 -29.76
CA SER A 221 9.19 9.02 -29.83
C SER A 221 8.92 7.60 -30.28
N ILE A 222 8.35 6.78 -29.39
CA ILE A 222 8.05 5.37 -29.69
C ILE A 222 6.55 5.07 -29.53
N PRO A 223 6.02 4.08 -30.27
CA PRO A 223 4.63 3.64 -30.07
C PRO A 223 4.39 3.08 -28.67
N GLY A 224 3.19 3.29 -28.12
CA GLY A 224 2.78 2.74 -26.82
C GLY A 224 3.03 1.23 -26.67
N VAL A 225 2.78 0.46 -27.74
CA VAL A 225 3.03 -0.99 -27.78
C VAL A 225 4.51 -1.34 -27.58
N SER A 226 5.42 -0.54 -28.15
CA SER A 226 6.86 -0.71 -28.02
C SER A 226 7.35 -0.26 -26.64
N LEU A 227 6.75 0.81 -26.11
CA LEU A 227 7.01 1.28 -24.75
C LEU A 227 6.66 0.22 -23.71
N TYR A 228 5.52 -0.45 -23.86
CA TYR A 228 5.10 -1.46 -22.91
C TYR A 228 6.07 -2.65 -22.86
N ARG A 229 6.49 -3.13 -24.04
CA ARG A 229 7.52 -4.17 -24.15
C ARG A 229 8.84 -3.73 -23.51
N LEU A 230 9.28 -2.50 -23.79
CA LEU A 230 10.49 -1.92 -23.19
C LEU A 230 10.38 -1.86 -21.66
N TRP A 231 9.25 -1.43 -21.11
CA TRP A 231 9.02 -1.33 -19.67
C TRP A 231 9.09 -2.68 -18.98
N ARG A 232 8.37 -3.68 -19.51
CA ARG A 232 8.43 -5.04 -18.94
C ARG A 232 9.84 -5.61 -18.98
N SER A 233 10.54 -5.47 -20.11
CA SER A 233 11.92 -5.95 -20.24
C SER A 233 12.91 -5.22 -19.35
N THR A 234 12.71 -3.91 -19.15
CA THR A 234 13.53 -3.10 -18.24
C THR A 234 13.33 -3.54 -16.79
N LEU A 235 12.08 -3.74 -16.36
CA LEU A 235 11.77 -4.25 -15.03
C LEU A 235 12.29 -5.67 -14.82
N ASP A 236 12.14 -6.57 -15.80
CA ASP A 236 12.68 -7.92 -15.76
C ASP A 236 14.21 -7.91 -15.59
N LEU A 237 14.90 -7.08 -16.38
CA LEU A 237 16.35 -6.90 -16.28
C LEU A 237 16.76 -6.35 -14.91
N TRP A 238 16.09 -5.32 -14.40
CA TRP A 238 16.47 -4.70 -13.13
C TRP A 238 16.12 -5.56 -11.90
N PHE A 239 15.03 -6.31 -11.95
CA PHE A 239 14.67 -7.26 -10.88
C PHE A 239 15.57 -8.50 -10.86
N SER A 240 16.23 -8.84 -11.97
CA SER A 240 17.19 -9.95 -12.00
C SER A 240 18.47 -9.69 -11.17
N ASP A 241 18.71 -8.44 -10.74
CA ASP A 241 19.91 -8.04 -10.00
C ASP A 241 19.59 -7.69 -8.54
N SER A 242 20.16 -8.44 -7.59
CA SER A 242 19.91 -8.25 -6.16
C SER A 242 20.47 -6.95 -5.56
N GLN A 243 21.39 -6.28 -6.26
CA GLN A 243 21.94 -4.98 -5.84
C GLN A 243 21.12 -3.80 -6.36
N SER A 244 20.16 -4.06 -7.25
CA SER A 244 19.36 -3.02 -7.90
C SER A 244 18.16 -2.64 -7.05
N ARG A 245 17.99 -1.35 -6.76
CA ARG A 245 16.79 -0.80 -6.13
C ARG A 245 15.92 -0.11 -7.16
N VAL A 246 14.74 -0.65 -7.40
CA VAL A 246 13.83 -0.17 -8.46
C VAL A 246 12.80 0.80 -7.89
N PHE A 247 12.57 1.90 -8.60
CA PHE A 247 11.57 2.92 -8.31
C PHE A 247 10.59 2.98 -9.48
N LEU A 248 9.30 3.01 -9.19
CA LEU A 248 8.25 3.23 -10.18
C LEU A 248 7.42 4.44 -9.77
N VAL A 249 7.30 5.41 -10.66
CA VAL A 249 6.47 6.59 -10.46
C VAL A 249 5.52 6.73 -11.63
N THR A 250 4.22 6.81 -11.36
CA THR A 250 3.21 6.97 -12.40
C THR A 250 1.97 7.73 -11.89
N PRO A 251 1.39 8.65 -12.69
CA PRO A 251 0.12 9.31 -12.36
C PRO A 251 -1.05 8.32 -12.25
N TYR A 252 -0.99 7.22 -12.99
CA TYR A 252 -2.00 6.17 -12.94
C TYR A 252 -1.43 4.79 -13.28
N ILE A 253 -1.96 3.76 -12.62
CA ILE A 253 -1.74 2.36 -12.94
C ILE A 253 -3.06 1.61 -12.87
N ASP A 254 -3.34 0.77 -13.86
CA ASP A 254 -4.52 -0.09 -13.86
C ASP A 254 -4.23 -1.47 -13.24
N SER A 255 -5.28 -2.28 -13.04
CA SER A 255 -5.15 -3.58 -12.39
C SER A 255 -4.35 -4.57 -13.22
N GLY A 256 -4.49 -4.55 -14.54
CA GLY A 256 -3.71 -5.43 -15.44
C GLY A 256 -2.21 -5.15 -15.32
N ARG A 257 -1.81 -3.88 -15.36
CA ARG A 257 -0.40 -3.50 -15.27
C ARG A 257 0.19 -3.70 -13.88
N LEU A 258 -0.61 -3.55 -12.83
CA LEU A 258 -0.18 -3.93 -11.48
C LEU A 258 0.00 -5.44 -11.35
N ILE A 259 -0.85 -6.25 -11.99
CA ILE A 259 -0.66 -7.72 -12.08
C ILE A 259 0.64 -8.04 -12.80
N ASP A 260 0.89 -7.45 -13.97
CA ASP A 260 2.14 -7.66 -14.73
C ASP A 260 3.40 -7.32 -13.89
N LEU A 261 3.35 -6.22 -13.13
CA LEU A 261 4.44 -5.85 -12.21
C LEU A 261 4.66 -6.91 -11.11
N CYS A 262 3.57 -7.40 -10.51
CA CYS A 262 3.62 -8.45 -9.49
C CYS A 262 4.18 -9.76 -10.06
N GLU A 263 3.77 -10.18 -11.26
CA GLU A 263 4.28 -11.38 -11.93
C GLU A 263 5.77 -11.28 -12.22
N LEU A 264 6.24 -10.13 -12.75
CA LEU A 264 7.66 -9.88 -12.99
C LEU A 264 8.46 -9.92 -11.68
N PHE A 265 7.93 -9.32 -10.61
CA PHE A 265 8.56 -9.39 -9.30
C PHE A 265 8.66 -10.83 -8.78
N LEU A 266 7.59 -11.63 -8.92
CA LEU A 266 7.57 -13.02 -8.46
C LEU A 266 8.52 -13.93 -9.23
N ARG A 267 8.68 -13.70 -10.55
CA ARG A 267 9.70 -14.39 -11.36
C ARG A 267 11.11 -14.22 -10.77
N HIS A 268 11.38 -13.05 -10.19
CA HIS A 268 12.66 -12.68 -9.60
C HIS A 268 12.59 -12.59 -8.07
N LYS A 269 11.70 -13.34 -7.40
CA LYS A 269 11.38 -13.18 -5.95
C LYS A 269 12.57 -13.15 -4.98
N LEU A 270 13.71 -13.71 -5.36
CA LEU A 270 14.93 -13.77 -4.54
C LEU A 270 15.86 -12.56 -4.73
N THR A 271 15.78 -11.90 -5.88
CA THR A 271 16.67 -10.79 -6.28
C THR A 271 15.92 -9.46 -6.38
N ALA A 272 14.63 -9.48 -6.72
CA ALA A 272 13.83 -8.30 -6.96
C ALA A 272 13.72 -7.40 -5.72
N CYS A 273 14.10 -6.14 -5.89
CA CYS A 273 13.92 -5.11 -4.88
C CYS A 273 13.19 -3.91 -5.49
N LEU A 274 11.88 -3.84 -5.27
CA LEU A 274 11.11 -2.63 -5.47
C LEU A 274 11.25 -1.77 -4.20
N ASP A 275 11.90 -0.62 -4.34
CA ASP A 275 12.15 0.29 -3.23
C ASP A 275 10.91 1.16 -2.97
N THR A 276 10.37 1.74 -4.04
CA THR A 276 9.23 2.67 -3.98
C THR A 276 8.32 2.54 -5.19
N LEU A 277 7.01 2.58 -4.94
CA LEU A 277 5.95 2.67 -5.94
C LEU A 277 5.11 3.93 -5.68
N VAL A 278 5.31 5.00 -6.45
CA VAL A 278 4.51 6.22 -6.30
C VAL A 278 3.31 6.19 -7.23
N VAL A 279 2.11 6.26 -6.63
CA VAL A 279 0.83 6.33 -7.35
C VAL A 279 -0.13 7.22 -6.56
N PRO A 280 -0.89 8.13 -7.20
CA PRO A 280 -1.98 8.87 -6.55
C PRO A 280 -3.03 7.98 -5.88
N LEU A 281 -3.55 8.41 -4.73
CA LEU A 281 -4.61 7.67 -4.02
C LEU A 281 -5.89 7.55 -4.86
N SER A 282 -6.14 8.58 -5.66
CA SER A 282 -7.24 8.68 -6.61
C SER A 282 -6.76 9.42 -7.85
N SER A 283 -7.20 8.97 -9.02
CA SER A 283 -7.04 9.65 -10.30
C SER A 283 -8.40 9.85 -10.96
N ILE A 284 -8.42 10.48 -12.14
CA ILE A 284 -9.60 10.56 -13.00
C ILE A 284 -10.17 9.18 -13.37
N HIS A 285 -9.34 8.13 -13.31
CA HIS A 285 -9.70 6.76 -13.65
C HIS A 285 -10.15 5.93 -12.43
N GLY A 286 -10.18 6.53 -11.23
CA GLY A 286 -10.71 5.89 -10.02
C GLY A 286 -9.72 5.83 -8.86
N LYS A 287 -10.07 5.05 -7.83
CA LYS A 287 -9.28 4.92 -6.60
C LYS A 287 -8.26 3.78 -6.74
N PHE A 288 -7.00 4.04 -6.39
CA PHE A 288 -5.95 3.01 -6.40
C PHE A 288 -6.28 1.82 -5.48
N ALA A 289 -7.06 2.03 -4.41
CA ALA A 289 -7.53 0.96 -3.54
C ALA A 289 -8.36 -0.12 -4.27
N VAL A 290 -9.07 0.24 -5.34
CA VAL A 290 -9.82 -0.71 -6.18
C VAL A 290 -8.85 -1.50 -7.05
N VAL A 291 -7.95 -0.80 -7.74
CA VAL A 291 -6.86 -1.38 -8.55
C VAL A 291 -6.05 -2.40 -7.74
N ARG A 292 -5.60 -2.02 -6.54
CA ARG A 292 -4.88 -2.88 -5.60
C ARG A 292 -5.66 -4.16 -5.29
N ARG A 293 -6.95 -4.02 -4.94
CA ARG A 293 -7.79 -5.14 -4.54
C ARG A 293 -8.02 -6.11 -5.69
N GLU A 294 -8.27 -5.59 -6.88
CA GLU A 294 -8.46 -6.39 -8.09
C GLU A 294 -7.19 -7.13 -8.47
N ALA A 295 -6.03 -6.46 -8.45
CA ALA A 295 -4.75 -7.06 -8.79
C ALA A 295 -4.36 -8.19 -7.83
N ILE A 296 -4.40 -7.95 -6.52
CA ILE A 296 -3.96 -8.95 -5.52
C ILE A 296 -4.82 -10.21 -5.52
N ARG A 297 -6.12 -10.09 -5.78
CA ARG A 297 -7.03 -11.24 -5.83
C ARG A 297 -6.72 -12.24 -6.95
N ARG A 298 -5.87 -11.88 -7.92
CA ARG A 298 -5.45 -12.79 -9.00
C ARG A 298 -4.33 -13.74 -8.60
N PHE A 299 -3.65 -13.47 -7.49
CA PHE A 299 -2.55 -14.30 -7.01
C PHE A 299 -3.03 -15.30 -5.93
N PRO A 300 -2.40 -16.48 -5.81
CA PRO A 300 -2.61 -17.39 -4.69
C PRO A 300 -2.34 -16.72 -3.34
N VAL A 301 -3.05 -17.13 -2.29
CA VAL A 301 -2.98 -16.51 -0.94
C VAL A 301 -1.53 -16.41 -0.42
N GLN A 302 -0.69 -17.41 -0.71
CA GLN A 302 0.72 -17.39 -0.28
C GLN A 302 1.53 -16.26 -0.93
N GLU A 303 1.28 -15.98 -2.22
CA GLU A 303 1.95 -14.92 -2.97
C GLU A 303 1.37 -13.55 -2.63
N GLN A 304 0.06 -13.47 -2.33
CA GLN A 304 -0.58 -12.23 -1.90
C GLN A 304 0.16 -11.61 -0.71
N VAL A 305 0.49 -12.40 0.31
CA VAL A 305 1.21 -11.91 1.51
C VAL A 305 2.58 -11.31 1.13
N LEU A 306 3.32 -11.99 0.25
CA LEU A 306 4.62 -11.51 -0.22
C LEU A 306 4.48 -10.20 -1.01
N LEU A 307 3.53 -10.14 -1.95
CA LEU A 307 3.26 -8.97 -2.78
C LEU A 307 2.75 -7.78 -1.95
N GLU A 308 1.91 -8.05 -0.95
CA GLU A 308 1.44 -7.03 0.01
C GLU A 308 2.62 -6.40 0.76
N TYR A 309 3.58 -7.22 1.18
CA TYR A 309 4.75 -6.74 1.93
C TYR A 309 5.80 -6.07 1.04
N LYS A 310 6.16 -6.69 -0.09
CA LYS A 310 7.30 -6.28 -0.94
C LYS A 310 6.95 -5.24 -2.00
N ILE A 311 5.69 -5.17 -2.45
CA ILE A 311 5.25 -4.21 -3.46
C ILE A 311 4.29 -3.20 -2.85
N LEU A 312 3.18 -3.66 -2.25
CA LEU A 312 2.13 -2.75 -1.80
C LEU A 312 2.50 -1.98 -0.52
N GLY A 313 3.37 -2.56 0.32
CA GLY A 313 3.99 -1.88 1.45
C GLY A 313 4.97 -0.79 1.02
N LYS A 314 5.34 -0.74 -0.27
CA LYS A 314 6.21 0.28 -0.88
C LYS A 314 5.43 1.37 -1.61
N VAL A 315 4.10 1.31 -1.57
CA VAL A 315 3.26 2.32 -2.21
C VAL A 315 3.33 3.62 -1.43
N ILE A 316 3.67 4.69 -2.12
CA ILE A 316 3.62 6.06 -1.61
C ILE A 316 2.60 6.85 -2.41
N PHE A 317 1.79 7.63 -1.69
CA PHE A 317 0.86 8.58 -2.30
C PHE A 317 1.54 9.94 -2.34
N PRO A 318 1.72 10.55 -3.52
CA PRO A 318 2.42 11.82 -3.65
C PRO A 318 1.63 12.95 -3.02
N VAL A 319 2.35 13.98 -2.55
CA VAL A 319 1.77 15.24 -2.04
C VAL A 319 1.47 16.22 -3.18
N VAL A 320 2.17 16.06 -4.30
CA VAL A 320 2.07 16.88 -5.51
C VAL A 320 1.46 16.10 -6.68
N ASP A 321 0.86 16.81 -7.62
CA ASP A 321 0.39 16.21 -8.87
C ASP A 321 1.58 15.78 -9.73
N ILE A 322 1.59 14.49 -10.06
CA ILE A 322 2.60 13.91 -10.96
C ILE A 322 2.02 13.92 -12.36
N LEU A 323 2.77 14.48 -13.31
CA LEU A 323 2.36 14.57 -14.72
C LEU A 323 3.09 13.58 -15.63
N ASN A 324 4.25 13.07 -15.19
CA ASN A 324 5.09 12.20 -15.99
C ASN A 324 5.38 10.90 -15.23
N SER A 325 5.52 9.82 -15.97
CA SER A 325 5.92 8.53 -15.42
C SER A 325 7.41 8.32 -15.59
N PHE A 326 8.01 7.59 -14.65
CA PHE A 326 9.35 7.06 -14.85
C PHE A 326 9.56 5.74 -14.13
N LEU A 327 10.48 4.95 -14.70
CA LEU A 327 11.10 3.82 -14.05
C LEU A 327 12.53 4.21 -13.73
N ALA A 328 12.99 3.94 -12.51
CA ALA A 328 14.40 4.12 -12.18
C ALA A 328 14.98 2.88 -11.49
N VAL A 329 16.28 2.68 -11.67
CA VAL A 329 17.06 1.75 -10.86
C VAL A 329 18.25 2.46 -10.27
N VAL A 330 18.50 2.23 -8.98
CA VAL A 330 19.70 2.71 -8.29
C VAL A 330 20.59 1.51 -7.99
N LYS A 331 21.84 1.58 -8.43
CA LYS A 331 22.87 0.57 -8.22
C LYS A 331 24.24 1.24 -8.17
N ASP A 332 25.08 0.81 -7.22
CA ASP A 332 26.47 1.27 -7.08
C ASP A 332 26.61 2.81 -7.01
N GLY A 333 25.66 3.48 -6.33
CA GLY A 333 25.63 4.95 -6.19
C GLY A 333 25.15 5.69 -7.45
N LYS A 334 24.74 4.98 -8.50
CA LYS A 334 24.23 5.56 -9.75
C LYS A 334 22.77 5.24 -9.97
N ALA A 335 22.04 6.21 -10.47
CA ALA A 335 20.65 6.08 -10.87
C ALA A 335 20.55 6.05 -12.40
N HIS A 336 19.77 5.11 -12.91
CA HIS A 336 19.37 5.02 -14.31
C HIS A 336 17.86 5.25 -14.39
N VAL A 337 17.42 6.21 -15.18
CA VAL A 337 16.03 6.68 -15.19
C VAL A 337 15.46 6.69 -16.61
N LEU A 338 14.38 5.94 -16.80
CA LEU A 338 13.59 5.88 -18.02
C LEU A 338 12.32 6.72 -17.85
N HIS A 339 12.29 7.89 -18.48
CA HIS A 339 11.16 8.82 -18.48
C HIS A 339 10.18 8.53 -19.59
N SER A 340 8.90 8.79 -19.32
CA SER A 340 7.82 8.73 -20.29
C SER A 340 6.71 9.71 -19.93
N ASN A 341 6.04 10.27 -20.94
CA ASN A 341 4.79 11.02 -20.75
C ASN A 341 3.54 10.12 -20.81
N ALA A 342 3.70 8.80 -20.85
CA ALA A 342 2.60 7.84 -20.73
C ALA A 342 2.44 7.32 -19.30
N ASP A 343 1.19 7.11 -18.91
CA ASP A 343 0.82 6.43 -17.68
C ASP A 343 1.01 4.92 -17.79
N PHE A 344 1.12 4.24 -16.65
CA PHE A 344 1.25 2.80 -16.53
C PHE A 344 -0.10 2.07 -16.72
N ASN A 345 -0.76 2.27 -17.87
CA ASN A 345 -2.09 1.73 -18.15
C ASN A 345 -2.28 1.21 -19.59
N ALA A 346 -3.28 0.36 -19.80
CA ALA A 346 -3.60 -0.25 -21.08
C ALA A 346 -3.92 0.76 -22.19
N ALA A 347 -4.59 1.87 -21.88
CA ALA A 347 -4.91 2.89 -22.89
C ALA A 347 -3.64 3.52 -23.49
N CYS A 348 -2.61 3.73 -22.69
CA CYS A 348 -1.32 4.23 -23.16
C CYS A 348 -0.50 3.21 -23.95
N PHE A 349 -0.75 1.90 -23.75
CA PHE A 349 0.06 0.84 -24.38
C PHE A 349 -0.59 0.16 -25.57
N VAL A 350 -1.91 0.18 -25.66
CA VAL A 350 -2.66 -0.47 -26.75
C VAL A 350 -2.90 0.51 -27.90
N THR A 351 -2.82 1.81 -27.65
CA THR A 351 -3.00 2.83 -28.68
C THR A 351 -1.75 2.96 -29.57
N THR A 352 -1.95 3.38 -30.82
CA THR A 352 -0.87 3.83 -31.73
C THR A 352 -0.34 5.21 -31.36
N SER A 353 -0.71 5.72 -30.17
CA SER A 353 -0.22 7.00 -29.68
C SER A 353 1.30 6.95 -29.52
N VAL A 354 1.92 8.04 -29.92
CA VAL A 354 3.36 8.19 -29.89
C VAL A 354 3.73 8.80 -28.54
N THR A 355 4.58 8.11 -27.81
CA THR A 355 5.01 8.50 -26.47
C THR A 355 6.45 8.99 -26.53
N ALA A 356 6.74 10.11 -25.88
CA ALA A 356 8.09 10.62 -25.73
C ALA A 356 8.77 9.89 -24.58
N VAL A 357 9.92 9.28 -24.89
CA VAL A 357 10.67 8.44 -23.97
C VAL A 357 12.12 8.89 -23.95
N HIS A 358 12.70 9.00 -22.77
CA HIS A 358 14.07 9.44 -22.59
C HIS A 358 14.75 8.63 -21.50
N TYR A 359 15.96 8.16 -21.76
CA TYR A 359 16.76 7.43 -20.79
C TYR A 359 17.92 8.31 -20.32
N SER A 360 18.16 8.36 -19.02
CA SER A 360 19.23 9.17 -18.44
C SER A 360 19.93 8.43 -17.32
N HIS A 361 21.16 8.85 -17.03
CA HIS A 361 21.92 8.35 -15.90
C HIS A 361 22.46 9.53 -15.08
N MET A 362 22.49 9.37 -13.75
CA MET A 362 22.94 10.40 -12.82
C MET A 362 23.43 9.78 -11.51
N GLU A 363 24.05 10.58 -10.64
CA GLU A 363 24.41 10.16 -9.29
C GLU A 363 23.14 9.98 -8.43
N GLU A 364 23.16 8.99 -7.52
CA GLU A 364 22.03 8.66 -6.64
C GLU A 364 21.56 9.87 -5.83
N GLU A 365 22.48 10.65 -5.28
CA GLU A 365 22.14 11.84 -4.47
C GLU A 365 21.33 12.86 -5.28
N LEU A 366 21.70 13.04 -6.55
CA LEU A 366 20.99 13.95 -7.46
C LEU A 366 19.62 13.40 -7.83
N PHE A 367 19.51 12.09 -8.06
CA PHE A 367 18.24 11.42 -8.32
C PHE A 367 17.27 11.58 -7.14
N MET A 368 17.72 11.28 -5.92
CA MET A 368 16.88 11.42 -4.73
C MET A 368 16.39 12.85 -4.56
N LYS A 369 17.31 13.82 -4.62
CA LYS A 369 17.01 15.24 -4.43
C LYS A 369 16.06 15.82 -5.48
N ASN A 370 16.23 15.44 -6.75
CA ASN A 370 15.51 16.08 -7.86
C ASN A 370 14.25 15.34 -8.29
N TYR A 371 14.16 14.03 -8.03
CA TYR A 371 13.04 13.20 -8.48
C TYR A 371 12.20 12.67 -7.33
N ILE A 372 12.81 12.17 -6.26
CA ILE A 372 12.08 11.47 -5.19
C ILE A 372 11.62 12.46 -4.12
N ASP A 373 12.53 13.22 -3.52
CA ASP A 373 12.21 14.14 -2.42
C ASP A 373 11.08 15.13 -2.76
N PRO A 374 11.02 15.76 -3.96
CA PRO A 374 9.95 16.69 -4.29
C PRO A 374 8.55 16.05 -4.36
N ILE A 375 8.48 14.73 -4.49
CA ILE A 375 7.23 13.97 -4.53
C ILE A 375 6.76 13.60 -3.12
N LEU A 376 7.72 13.43 -2.20
CA LEU A 376 7.50 12.92 -0.85
C LEU A 376 7.28 14.01 0.22
N VAL A 377 7.75 15.24 -0.03
CA VAL A 377 7.79 16.34 0.95
C VAL A 377 6.55 17.23 0.88
#